data_AF-A0A4R8EBY1-F1
#
_entry.id   AF-A0A4R8EBY1-F1
#
_cell.length_a   1.000
_cell.length_b   1.000
_cell.length_c   1.000
_cell.angle_alpha   90.00
_cell.angle_beta   90.00
_cell.angle_gamma   90.00
#
_symmetry.space_group_name_H-M   'P 1'
#
loop_
_entity.id
_entity.type
_entity.pdbx_description
1 polymer ?
#
loop_
_entity_poly.entity_id
_entity_poly.type
_entity_poly.pdbx_seq_one_letter_code
_entity_poly.pdbx_strand_id
1 'polypeptide(L)'
;MHEHSVPKIFKENGISKNDKVKSLDYSQKKLLSLYSVFTKTKNIVFDLSGEVSVGAIKTFDFVKNEIKNDGAAILIDWAGSDVKDKCSKVIAIEWLIEPKKR
;
A
#
# COMPACT_ATOMS: atom_id res chain seq x y z
N MET A 1 30.10 -2.96 13.29
CA MET A 1 29.47 -1.63 13.35
C MET A 1 28.56 -1.53 12.14
N HIS A 2 27.25 -1.76 12.29
CA HIS A 2 26.31 -1.49 11.20
C HIS A 2 25.88 -0.03 11.33
N GLU A 3 26.35 0.79 10.40
CA GLU A 3 25.78 2.10 10.17
C GLU A 3 24.27 1.93 10.02
N HIS A 4 23.49 2.51 10.93
CA HIS A 4 22.04 2.47 10.88
C HIS A 4 21.59 3.29 9.68
N SER A 5 21.56 2.66 8.50
CA SER A 5 21.09 3.25 7.27
C SER A 5 19.70 3.84 7.53
N VAL A 6 19.55 5.15 7.29
CA VAL A 6 18.26 5.83 7.42
C VAL A 6 17.22 5.05 6.60
N PRO A 7 16.12 4.56 7.21
CA PRO A 7 15.10 3.80 6.50
C PRO A 7 14.61 4.52 5.25
N LYS A 8 14.41 3.78 4.14
CA LYS A 8 14.01 4.34 2.83
C LYS A 8 12.82 5.28 2.92
N ILE A 9 11.88 5.02 3.83
CA ILE A 9 10.72 5.87 4.07
C ILE A 9 11.07 7.34 4.29
N PHE A 10 12.15 7.63 5.03
CA PHE A 10 12.55 8.99 5.36
C PHE A 10 13.32 9.69 4.24
N LYS A 11 13.80 8.93 3.23
CA LYS A 11 14.54 9.49 2.10
C LYS A 11 13.63 9.81 0.92
N GLU A 12 12.61 9.00 0.69
CA GLU A 12 11.88 8.97 -0.59
C GLU A 12 10.44 9.50 -0.50
N ASN A 13 9.90 9.71 0.71
CA ASN A 13 8.46 9.98 0.89
C ASN A 13 8.13 11.31 1.59
N GLY A 14 9.11 12.22 1.73
CA GLY A 14 8.90 13.54 2.34
C GLY A 14 8.49 13.47 3.82
N ILE A 15 8.89 12.40 4.52
CA ILE A 15 8.65 12.20 5.95
C ILE A 15 9.97 12.36 6.68
N SER A 16 9.99 13.18 7.73
CA SER A 16 11.09 13.30 8.67
C SER A 16 10.87 12.42 9.90
N LYS A 17 11.96 12.00 10.56
CA LYS A 17 11.89 11.28 11.84
C LYS A 17 11.22 12.09 12.95
N ASN A 18 11.21 13.41 12.82
CA ASN A 18 10.62 14.32 13.80
C ASN A 18 9.15 14.65 13.51
N ASP A 19 8.61 14.22 12.36
CA ASP A 19 7.22 14.49 12.02
C ASP A 19 6.27 13.72 12.93
N LYS A 20 5.21 14.38 13.37
CA LYS A 20 4.15 13.72 14.14
C LYS A 20 3.26 12.97 13.17
N VAL A 21 2.90 11.72 13.48
CA VAL A 21 1.99 10.94 12.62
C VAL A 21 0.70 11.70 12.30
N LYS A 22 0.17 12.49 13.23
CA LYS A 22 -1.03 13.31 13.00
C LYS A 22 -0.88 14.40 11.93
N SER A 23 0.33 14.94 11.73
CA SER A 23 0.62 15.99 10.74
C SER A 23 0.90 15.46 9.35
N LEU A 24 1.09 14.15 9.20
CA LEU A 24 1.26 13.52 7.89
C LEU A 24 -0.04 13.53 7.09
N ASP A 25 0.07 13.69 5.78
CA ASP A 25 -1.08 13.49 4.89
C ASP A 25 -1.49 12.01 4.82
N TYR A 26 -2.57 11.72 4.09
CA TYR A 26 -3.12 10.38 4.03
C TYR A 26 -2.16 9.37 3.37
N SER A 27 -1.55 9.76 2.24
CA SER A 27 -0.59 8.92 1.51
C SER A 27 0.66 8.64 2.34
N GLN A 28 1.18 9.65 3.03
CA GLN A 28 2.31 9.52 3.94
C GLN A 28 2.00 8.58 5.11
N LYS A 29 0.81 8.69 5.72
CA LYS A 29 0.36 7.76 6.77
C LYS A 29 0.27 6.33 6.26
N LYS A 30 -0.26 6.14 5.05
CA LYS A 30 -0.40 4.82 4.42
C LYS A 30 0.97 4.19 4.14
N LEU A 31 1.89 4.95 3.54
CA LEU A 31 3.27 4.49 3.34
C LEU A 31 3.95 4.17 4.66
N LEU A 32 3.84 5.02 5.68
CA LEU A 32 4.38 4.75 7.02
C LEU A 32 3.85 3.45 7.63
N SER A 33 2.55 3.20 7.49
CA SER A 33 1.93 1.95 7.92
C SER A 33 2.52 0.75 7.18
N LEU A 34 2.60 0.81 5.83
CA LEU A 34 3.12 -0.29 5.02
C LEU A 34 4.60 -0.57 5.31
N TYR A 35 5.45 0.46 5.42
CA TYR A 35 6.84 0.30 5.83
C TYR A 35 6.96 -0.39 7.19
N SER A 36 6.13 -0.01 8.17
CA SER A 36 6.11 -0.66 9.49
C SER A 36 5.71 -2.13 9.39
N VAL A 37 4.70 -2.47 8.59
CA VAL A 37 4.29 -3.87 8.35
C VAL A 37 5.40 -4.68 7.70
N PHE A 38 6.09 -4.14 6.69
CA PHE A 38 7.17 -4.83 5.99
C PHE A 38 8.41 -5.10 6.86
N THR A 39 8.57 -4.43 8.01
CA THR A 39 9.58 -4.84 9.01
C THR A 39 9.27 -6.16 9.71
N LYS A 40 8.02 -6.65 9.61
CA LYS A 40 7.52 -7.82 10.33
C LYS A 40 7.08 -8.96 9.42
N THR A 41 6.52 -8.64 8.26
CA THR A 41 5.98 -9.63 7.33
C THR A 41 5.99 -9.11 5.90
N LYS A 42 6.14 -10.02 4.94
CA LYS A 42 5.98 -9.75 3.50
C LYS A 42 4.66 -10.25 2.93
N ASN A 43 3.82 -10.83 3.78
CA ASN A 43 2.48 -11.31 3.43
C ASN A 43 1.45 -10.31 3.96
N ILE A 44 0.78 -9.59 3.07
CA ILE A 44 -0.10 -8.48 3.44
C ILE A 44 -1.43 -8.48 2.67
N VAL A 45 -2.41 -7.81 3.27
CA VAL A 45 -3.64 -7.38 2.60
C VAL A 45 -3.71 -5.86 2.74
N PHE A 46 -4.01 -5.16 1.65
CA PHE A 46 -4.05 -3.69 1.64
C PHE A 46 -5.08 -3.15 0.67
N ASP A 47 -5.41 -1.86 0.79
CA ASP A 47 -6.26 -1.12 -0.14
C ASP A 47 -5.58 0.18 -0.59
N LEU A 48 -6.16 0.80 -1.62
CA LEU A 48 -5.73 2.10 -2.15
C LEU A 48 -6.72 3.23 -1.80
N SER A 49 -7.64 3.00 -0.86
CA SER A 49 -8.59 4.02 -0.42
C SER A 49 -7.86 5.24 0.12
N GLY A 50 -8.38 6.44 -0.14
CA GLY A 50 -7.81 7.72 0.30
C GLY A 50 -6.55 8.19 -0.45
N GLU A 51 -6.06 7.41 -1.41
CA GLU A 51 -5.00 7.84 -2.34
C GLU A 51 -5.61 8.56 -3.56
N VAL A 52 -4.91 9.58 -4.05
CA VAL A 52 -5.14 10.11 -5.41
C VAL A 52 -4.47 9.18 -6.44
N SER A 53 -4.84 9.25 -7.72
CA SER A 53 -4.37 8.32 -8.76
C SER A 53 -2.84 8.12 -8.77
N VAL A 54 -2.06 9.20 -8.65
CA VAL A 54 -0.59 9.12 -8.60
C VAL A 54 -0.09 8.41 -7.34
N GLY A 55 -0.69 8.70 -6.18
CA GLY A 55 -0.33 8.07 -4.91
C GLY A 55 -0.70 6.58 -4.91
N ALA A 56 -1.84 6.23 -5.48
CA ALA A 56 -2.30 4.86 -5.60
C ALA A 56 -1.32 3.99 -6.43
N ILE A 57 -0.86 4.49 -7.58
CA ILE A 57 0.13 3.81 -8.42
C ILE A 57 1.46 3.66 -7.67
N LYS A 58 1.95 4.72 -7.00
CA LYS A 58 3.19 4.65 -6.22
C LYS A 58 3.11 3.62 -5.09
N THR A 59 2.00 3.61 -4.35
CA THR A 59 1.76 2.66 -3.26
C THR A 59 1.68 1.22 -3.79
N PHE A 60 1.02 1.00 -4.94
CA PHE A 60 0.99 -0.31 -5.60
C PHE A 60 2.40 -0.78 -6.00
N ASP A 61 3.17 0.07 -6.68
CA ASP A 61 4.52 -0.28 -7.14
C ASP A 61 5.47 -0.53 -5.97
N PHE A 62 5.33 0.23 -4.87
CA PHE A 62 6.05 0.00 -3.63
C PHE A 62 5.76 -1.40 -3.07
N VAL A 63 4.49 -1.75 -2.86
CA VAL A 63 4.10 -3.08 -2.37
C VAL A 63 4.60 -4.18 -3.30
N LYS A 64 4.40 -4.02 -4.62
CA LYS A 64 4.84 -4.99 -5.63
C LYS A 64 6.35 -5.22 -5.58
N ASN A 65 7.15 -4.20 -5.29
CA ASN A 65 8.60 -4.32 -5.16
C ASN A 65 9.03 -5.01 -3.86
N GLU A 66 8.38 -4.71 -2.73
CA GLU A 66 8.74 -5.29 -1.43
C GLU A 66 8.43 -6.80 -1.33
N ILE A 67 7.45 -7.31 -2.09
CA ILE A 67 7.06 -8.73 -2.07
C ILE A 67 7.85 -9.65 -3.05
N LYS A 68 8.74 -9.11 -3.90
CA LYS A 68 9.28 -9.81 -5.08
C LYS A 68 9.96 -11.17 -4.85
N ASN A 69 10.54 -11.43 -3.68
CA ASN A 69 11.39 -12.61 -3.46
C ASN A 69 10.73 -13.72 -2.63
N ASP A 70 9.78 -13.38 -1.77
CA ASP A 70 9.29 -14.26 -0.69
C ASP A 70 8.00 -13.73 -0.04
N GLY A 71 7.30 -12.81 -0.71
CA GLY A 71 6.07 -12.19 -0.19
C GLY A 71 4.84 -12.47 -1.05
N ALA A 72 3.69 -12.13 -0.48
CA ALA A 72 2.41 -12.15 -1.16
C ALA A 72 1.58 -10.92 -0.76
N ALA A 73 0.84 -10.36 -1.70
CA ALA A 73 -0.08 -9.26 -1.41
C ALA A 73 -1.46 -9.52 -2.03
N ILE A 74 -2.50 -9.22 -1.26
CA ILE A 74 -3.87 -9.12 -1.77
C ILE A 74 -4.26 -7.64 -1.75
N LEU A 75 -4.56 -7.10 -2.93
CA LEU A 75 -5.13 -5.77 -3.08
C LEU A 75 -6.65 -5.85 -3.04
N ILE A 76 -7.27 -5.16 -2.08
CA ILE A 76 -8.71 -4.91 -2.07
C ILE A 76 -8.99 -3.68 -2.93
N ASP A 77 -9.50 -3.92 -4.14
CA ASP A 77 -9.80 -2.88 -5.11
C ASP A 77 -11.29 -2.49 -5.06
N TRP A 78 -11.58 -1.41 -4.34
CA TRP A 78 -12.94 -0.88 -4.16
C TRP A 78 -13.45 -0.07 -5.37
N ALA A 79 -12.56 0.51 -6.17
CA ALA A 79 -12.91 1.55 -7.14
C ALA A 79 -12.64 1.16 -8.59
N GLY A 80 -12.06 -0.03 -8.84
CA GLY A 80 -11.64 -0.42 -10.18
C GLY A 80 -10.34 0.28 -10.57
N SER A 81 -9.28 -0.03 -9.84
CA SER A 81 -7.93 0.51 -10.04
C SER A 81 -7.33 0.16 -11.41
N ASP A 82 -6.52 1.08 -11.94
CA ASP A 82 -5.75 0.93 -13.18
C ASP A 82 -4.56 -0.03 -13.06
N VAL A 83 -4.50 -0.85 -12.01
CA VAL A 83 -3.39 -1.77 -11.74
C VAL A 83 -3.79 -3.25 -11.81
N LYS A 84 -5.04 -3.53 -12.18
CA LYS A 84 -5.56 -4.91 -12.30
C LYS A 84 -4.74 -5.78 -13.25
N ASP A 85 -4.32 -5.23 -14.38
CA ASP A 85 -3.49 -5.88 -15.39
C ASP A 85 -2.07 -6.22 -14.90
N LYS A 86 -1.63 -5.57 -13.81
CA LYS A 86 -0.31 -5.78 -13.19
C LYS A 86 -0.34 -6.84 -12.08
N CYS A 87 -1.51 -7.38 -11.72
CA CYS A 87 -1.69 -8.43 -10.73
C CYS A 87 -1.45 -9.82 -11.33
N SER A 88 -0.90 -10.75 -10.54
CA SER A 88 -0.68 -12.14 -10.99
C SER A 88 -1.97 -12.95 -11.08
N LYS A 89 -2.98 -12.59 -10.28
CA LYS A 89 -4.33 -13.15 -10.28
C LYS A 89 -5.32 -12.05 -9.95
N VAL A 90 -6.49 -12.10 -10.57
CA VAL A 90 -7.61 -11.20 -10.28
C VAL A 90 -8.82 -12.05 -9.90
N ILE A 91 -9.44 -11.72 -8.77
CA ILE A 91 -10.66 -12.35 -8.28
C ILE A 91 -11.71 -11.26 -8.19
N ALA A 92 -12.81 -11.42 -8.93
CA ALA A 92 -13.97 -10.55 -8.83
C ALA A 92 -14.98 -11.17 -7.85
N ILE A 93 -15.55 -10.33 -6.98
CA ILE A 93 -16.67 -10.72 -6.12
C ILE A 93 -17.93 -10.12 -6.75
N GLU A 94 -18.88 -10.99 -7.07
CA GLU A 94 -20.17 -10.62 -7.64
C GLU A 94 -21.28 -10.91 -6.64
N TRP A 95 -22.24 -9.99 -6.53
CA TRP A 95 -23.45 -10.25 -5.76
C TRP A 95 -24.40 -11.11 -6.60
N LEU A 96 -24.78 -12.27 -6.07
CA LEU A 96 -25.76 -13.16 -6.73
C LEU A 96 -27.18 -12.58 -6.74
N ILE A 97 -27.43 -11.54 -5.94
CA ILE A 97 -28.71 -10.85 -5.80
C ILE A 97 -28.40 -9.37 -5.74
N GLU A 98 -29.16 -8.54 -6.46
CA GLU A 98 -28.96 -7.09 -6.40
C GLU A 98 -29.08 -6.58 -4.95
N PRO A 99 -28.12 -5.76 -4.48
CA PRO A 99 -28.21 -5.18 -3.16
C PRO A 99 -29.46 -4.30 -3.09
N LYS A 100 -30.36 -4.60 -2.15
CA LYS A 100 -31.53 -3.74 -1.86
C LYS A 100 -31.02 -2.31 -1.67
N LYS A 101 -31.54 -1.39 -2.50
CA LYS A 101 -31.31 0.05 -2.31
C LYS A 101 -31.71 0.40 -0.88
N ARG A 102 -30.75 0.89 -0.10
CA ARG A 102 -31.00 1.46 1.22
C ARG A 102 -31.52 2.88 1.07
#